data_AF-N9XT17-F1
#
_entry.id   AF-N9XT17-F1
#
_cell.length_a   1.000
_cell.length_b   1.000
_cell.length_c   1.000
_cell.angle_alpha   90.00
_cell.angle_beta   90.00
_cell.angle_gamma   90.00
#
_symmetry.space_group_name_H-M   'P 1'
#
loop_
_entity.id
_entity.type
_entity.pdbx_description
1 polymer ?
#
loop_
_entity_poly.entity_id
_entity_poly.type
_entity_poly.pdbx_seq_one_letter_code
_entity_poly.pdbx_strand_id
1 'polypeptide(L)' 'MGREYRIYLDGKLDNICCSEYVLMCNTTSLINKYGKDRVEIKECDDTLDEEKIEYLKKVVEGLH' A
#
# COMPACT_ATOMS: atom_id res chain seq x y z
N MET A 1 -17.74 8.06 0.31
CA MET A 1 -16.65 7.16 -0.11
C MET A 1 -15.41 7.55 0.69
N GLY A 2 -14.70 6.57 1.24
CA GLY A 2 -13.45 6.80 1.96
C GLY A 2 -12.30 7.07 0.98
N ARG A 3 -11.15 7.53 1.50
CA ARG A 3 -9.90 7.62 0.74
C ARG A 3 -8.94 6.55 1.22
N GLU A 4 -8.13 6.04 0.31
CA GLU A 4 -7.05 5.11 0.62
C GLU A 4 -5.76 5.51 -0.10
N TYR A 5 -4.64 5.08 0.47
CA TYR A 5 -3.31 5.23 -0.07
C TYR A 5 -2.75 3.86 -0.41
N ARG A 6 -2.34 3.71 -1.67
CA ARG A 6 -1.67 2.52 -2.19
C ARG A 6 -0.18 2.80 -2.32
N ILE A 7 0.64 1.96 -1.70
CA ILE A 7 2.09 2.05 -1.71
C ILE A 7 2.64 0.95 -2.62
N TYR A 8 3.40 1.34 -3.63
CA TYR A 8 4.03 0.46 -4.59
C TYR A 8 5.53 0.43 -4.36
N LEU A 9 6.12 -0.77 -4.42
CA LEU A 9 7.55 -1.00 -4.40
C LEU A 9 7.95 -1.67 -5.72
N ASP A 10 8.84 -1.03 -6.49
CA ASP A 10 9.24 -1.49 -7.83
C ASP A 10 8.04 -1.76 -8.76
N GLY A 11 7.02 -0.91 -8.68
CA GLY A 11 5.79 -1.02 -9.48
C GLY A 11 4.83 -2.14 -9.03
N LYS A 12 5.10 -2.83 -7.91
CA LYS A 12 4.18 -3.82 -7.33
C LYS A 12 3.50 -3.26 -6.09
N LEU A 13 2.20 -3.48 -5.97
CA LEU A 13 1.45 -3.09 -4.77
C LEU A 13 1.98 -3.86 -3.55
N ASP A 14 2.51 -3.10 -2.59
CA ASP A 14 3.09 -3.61 -1.34
C ASP A 14 2.12 -3.44 -0.17
N ASN A 15 1.42 -2.30 -0.11
CA ASN A 15 0.55 -1.98 1.03
C ASN A 15 -0.61 -1.06 0.64
N ILE A 16 -1.75 -1.21 1.33
CA ILE A 16 -2.90 -0.31 1.27
C ILE A 16 -3.19 0.19 2.69
N CYS A 17 -3.38 1.50 2.85
CA CYS A 17 -3.75 2.09 4.13
C CYS A 17 -4.72 3.27 3.98
N CYS A 18 -5.61 3.47 4.96
CA CYS A 18 -6.63 4.54 4.91
C CYS A 18 -6.32 5.69 5.87
N SER A 19 -5.08 5.78 6.39
CA SER A 19 -4.66 6.78 7.38
C SER A 19 -3.33 7.40 6.97
N GLU A 20 -3.26 8.73 6.94
CA GLU A 20 -2.04 9.50 6.65
C GLU A 20 -0.90 9.17 7.62
N TYR A 21 -1.22 8.93 8.89
CA TYR A 21 -0.22 8.54 9.88
C TYR A 21 0.40 7.18 9.54
N VAL A 22 -0.43 6.20 9.15
CA VAL A 22 0.04 4.88 8.74
C VAL A 22 0.84 4.95 7.44
N LEU A 23 0.39 5.77 6.48
CA LEU A 23 1.13 6.05 5.26
C LEU A 23 2.53 6.56 5.58
N MET A 24 2.65 7.61 6.40
CA MET A 24 3.93 8.20 6.78
C MET A 24 4.88 7.14 7.39
N CYS A 25 4.39 6.33 8.32
CA CYS A 25 5.18 5.25 8.94
C CYS A 25 5.66 4.22 7.91
N ASN A 26 4.75 3.72 7.05
CA ASN A 26 5.05 2.72 6.04
C ASN A 26 6.04 3.25 5.00
N THR A 27 5.75 4.43 4.44
CA THR A 27 6.61 5.07 3.43
C THR A 27 8.00 5.36 3.99
N THR A 28 8.11 5.89 5.21
CA THR A 28 9.43 6.18 5.82
C THR A 28 10.25 4.90 5.98
N SER A 29 9.63 3.82 6.46
CA SER A 29 10.27 2.52 6.60
C SER A 29 10.75 1.96 5.26
N LEU A 30 9.89 2.00 4.24
CA LEU A 30 10.20 1.50 2.89
C LEU A 30 11.29 2.32 2.21
N ILE A 31 11.23 3.65 2.28
CA ILE A 31 12.26 4.54 1.72
C ILE A 31 13.62 4.28 2.40
N ASN A 32 13.65 4.13 3.72
CA ASN A 32 14.90 3.84 4.44
C ASN A 32 15.49 2.48 4.06
N LYS A 33 14.64 1.49 3.78
CA LYS A 33 15.06 0.12 3.47
C LYS A 33 15.45 -0.09 2.01
N TYR A 34 14.72 0.52 1.07
CA TYR A 34 14.82 0.24 -0.35
C TYR A 34 15.31 1.43 -1.19
N GLY A 35 15.23 2.65 -0.65
CA GLY A 35 15.52 3.90 -1.35
C GLY A 35 14.26 4.57 -1.90
N LYS A 36 14.30 5.90 -1.97
CA LYS A 36 13.14 6.74 -2.37
C LYS A 36 12.64 6.44 -3.79
N ASP A 37 13.54 6.19 -4.73
CA ASP A 37 13.21 6.06 -6.15
C ASP A 37 12.40 4.80 -6.49
N ARG A 38 12.31 3.86 -5.54
CA ARG A 38 11.59 2.58 -5.71
C ARG A 38 10.19 2.60 -5.11
N VAL A 39 9.85 3.64 -4.34
CA VAL A 39 8.59 3.75 -3.60
C VAL A 39 7.68 4.76 -4.29
N GLU A 40 6.52 4.31 -4.74
CA GLU A 40 5.47 5.15 -5.32
C GLU A 40 4.23 5.12 -4.43
N ILE A 41 3.53 6.25 -4.31
CA ILE A 41 2.32 6.39 -3.51
C ILE A 41 1.22 6.93 -4.42
N LYS A 42 0.05 6.29 -4.40
CA LYS A 42 -1.16 6.78 -5.07
C LYS A 42 -2.29 6.95 -4.06
N GLU A 43 -2.95 8.10 -4.12
CA GLU A 43 -4.21 8.35 -3.41
C GLU A 43 -5.36 7.97 -4.33
N CYS A 44 -6.26 7.13 -3.83
CA CYS A 44 -7.39 6.59 -4.57
C CYS A 44 -8.67 6.65 -3.72
N ASP A 45 -9.81 6.56 -4.39
CA ASP A 45 -11.07 6.30 -3.70
C ASP A 45 -11.06 4.87 -3.14
N ASP A 46 -11.58 4.73 -1.91
CA ASP A 46 -11.78 3.44 -1.27
C ASP A 46 -12.84 2.64 -2.04
N THR A 47 -12.33 1.77 -2.91
CA THR A 47 -13.10 0.89 -3.79
C THR A 47 -12.61 -0.54 -3.60
N LEU A 48 -13.40 -1.54 -4.03
CA LEU A 48 -13.01 -2.96 -4.05
C LEU A 48 -12.68 -3.38 -5.49
N ASP A 49 -11.63 -2.80 -6.06
CA ASP A 49 -11.14 -3.24 -7.37
C ASP A 49 -10.34 -4.55 -7.30
N GLU A 50 -10.01 -5.11 -8.46
CA GLU A 50 -9.29 -6.38 -8.58
C GLU A 50 -7.93 -6.35 -7.88
N GLU A 51 -7.18 -5.25 -7.97
CA GLU A 51 -5.87 -5.08 -7.35
C GLU A 51 -5.97 -5.16 -5.81
N LYS A 52 -6.98 -4.49 -5.23
CA LYS A 52 -7.24 -4.56 -3.78
C LYS A 52 -7.72 -5.95 -3.37
N ILE A 53 -8.56 -6.61 -4.16
CA ILE A 53 -9.01 -7.98 -3.87
C ILE A 53 -7.81 -8.94 -3.82
N GLU A 54 -6.89 -8.83 -4.78
CA GLU A 54 -5.66 -9.64 -4.79
C GLU A 54 -4.77 -9.36 -3.58
N TYR A 55 -4.61 -8.09 -3.21
CA TYR A 55 -3.89 -7.71 -2.00
C TYR A 55 -4.51 -8.34 -0.75
N LEU A 56 -5.82 -8.21 -0.57
CA LEU A 56 -6.55 -8.75 0.59
C LEU A 56 -6.43 -10.28 0.66
N LYS A 57 -6.48 -10.98 -0.47
CA LYS A 57 -6.24 -12.44 -0.51
C LYS A 57 -4.86 -12.80 0.02
N LYS A 58 -3.80 -12.11 -0.43
CA LYS A 58 -2.42 -12.34 0.05
C LYS A 58 -2.28 -12.10 1.55
N VAL A 59 -2.91 -11.03 2.06
CA VAL A 59 -2.87 -10.71 3.49
C VAL A 59 -3.55 -11.81 4.32
N VAL A 60 -4.72 -12.29 3.88
CA VAL A 60 -5.45 -13.37 4.56
C VAL A 60 -4.69 -14.71 4.50
N GLU A 61 -4.07 -15.03 3.36
CA GLU A 61 -3.28 -16.24 3.18
C GLU A 61 -1.99 -16.22 4.01
N GLY A 62 -1.32 -15.06 4.13
CA GLY A 62 -0.11 -14.90 4.93
C GLY A 62 -0.33 -14.85 6.45
N LEU A 63 -1.59 -14.89 6.91
CA LEU A 63 -1.96 -14.95 8.33
C LEU A 63 -2.08 -16.38 8.88
N HIS A 64 -1.84 -17.42 8.05
CA HIS A 64 -1.79 -18.83 8.44
C HIS A 64 -0.36 -19.37 8.48
#